data_AF-A0A3M1EKB6-F1
#
_entry.id   AF-A0A3M1EKB6-F1
#
_cell.length_a   1.000
_cell.length_b   1.000
_cell.length_c   1.000
_cell.angle_alpha   90.00
_cell.angle_beta   90.00
_cell.angle_gamma   90.00
#
_symmetry.space_group_name_H-M   'P 1'
#
loop_
_entity.id
_entity.type
_entity.pdbx_description
1 polymer ?
#
loop_
_entity_poly.entity_id
_entity_poly.type
_entity_poly.pdbx_seq_one_letter_code
_entity_poly.pdbx_strand_id
1 'polypeptide(L)'
;MPRPRSFVASILLLALLVLGVPVPLRGKGGKPRAPMATKGDSSAKRVAYKTSPLPAERNCTRGEIAFLSGAFAEAAACFARCARMARPSPDRFHFHFREALSRARIGEFDRARALLEAIPPTLTRLHPLARFHLAEILLAEGKTARAILAFHELIDTPGVPRCILLTHLAEGYEAVGDPWKSAEYREQLRSCRVETTTFGSISDGHANHAAI
;
A
#
# COMPACT_ATOMS: atom_id res chain seq x y z
N MET A 1 19.09 49.57 3.65
CA MET A 1 20.10 48.59 4.07
C MET A 1 19.59 47.81 5.28
N PRO A 2 19.13 46.56 5.08
CA PRO A 2 18.92 45.58 6.16
C PRO A 2 19.97 44.46 6.13
N ARG A 3 20.36 43.97 7.31
CA ARG A 3 21.46 43.03 7.57
C ARG A 3 21.13 41.58 7.15
N PRO A 4 22.14 40.76 6.79
CA PRO A 4 21.98 39.33 6.58
C PRO A 4 21.99 38.58 7.91
N ARG A 5 21.11 37.58 8.08
CA ARG A 5 21.20 36.62 9.19
C ARG A 5 21.51 35.23 8.63
N SER A 6 22.73 34.84 8.93
CA SER A 6 23.40 33.54 8.94
C SER A 6 22.50 32.28 8.95
N PHE A 7 22.70 31.46 7.92
CA PHE A 7 22.52 30.01 7.91
C PHE A 7 23.78 29.35 8.48
N VAL A 8 23.76 28.83 9.70
CA VAL A 8 24.60 27.69 10.13
C VAL A 8 23.94 27.02 11.34
N ALA A 9 24.02 25.69 11.40
CA ALA A 9 23.84 24.82 12.58
C ALA A 9 22.43 24.27 12.85
N SER A 10 22.12 23.14 12.20
CA SER A 10 21.49 21.98 12.85
C SER A 10 21.66 20.73 11.98
N ILE A 11 22.92 20.37 11.71
CA ILE A 11 23.31 18.98 11.39
C ILE A 11 23.92 18.45 12.69
N LEU A 12 23.11 17.79 13.53
CA LEU A 12 23.52 16.82 14.56
C LEU A 12 22.32 16.45 15.42
N LEU A 13 21.54 15.46 14.99
CA LEU A 13 20.92 14.50 15.92
C LEU A 13 20.50 13.22 15.15
N LEU A 14 21.48 12.62 14.47
CA LEU A 14 21.35 11.29 13.87
C LEU A 14 22.26 10.34 14.66
N ALA A 15 21.82 9.93 15.85
CA ALA A 15 22.40 8.81 16.58
C ALA A 15 21.44 8.39 17.70
N LEU A 16 21.30 7.07 17.87
CA LEU A 16 20.60 6.36 18.95
C LEU A 16 19.11 6.07 18.74
N LEU A 17 18.83 5.04 17.93
CA LEU A 17 17.78 4.06 18.23
C LEU A 17 18.10 2.71 17.56
N VAL A 18 19.32 2.22 17.80
CA VAL A 18 19.72 0.83 17.56
C VAL A 18 20.16 0.27 18.90
N LEU A 19 19.21 -0.12 19.75
CA LEU A 19 19.47 -1.08 20.83
C LEU A 19 18.14 -1.75 21.19
N GLY A 20 17.95 -2.96 20.65
CA GLY A 20 16.90 -3.87 21.08
C GLY A 20 17.10 -4.26 22.55
N VAL A 21 16.06 -4.02 23.35
CA VAL A 21 15.98 -4.53 24.71
C VAL A 21 14.86 -5.57 24.74
N PRO A 22 15.14 -6.85 25.03
CA PRO A 22 14.10 -7.86 25.22
C PRO A 22 13.41 -7.67 26.59
N VAL A 23 12.08 -7.65 26.59
CA VAL A 23 11.24 -7.65 27.80
C VAL A 23 11.09 -9.08 28.32
N PRO A 24 11.48 -9.41 29.57
CA PRO A 24 11.25 -10.72 30.15
C PRO A 24 9.85 -10.79 30.76
N LEU A 25 8.99 -11.69 30.24
CA LEU A 25 7.73 -12.03 30.89
C LEU A 25 7.99 -13.04 32.03
N ARG A 26 7.97 -12.51 33.25
CA ARG A 26 8.06 -13.23 34.52
C ARG A 26 6.73 -13.94 34.81
N GLY A 27 6.78 -15.26 34.94
CA GLY A 27 5.63 -16.10 35.28
C GLY A 27 5.13 -15.93 36.72
N LYS A 28 3.83 -16.18 36.91
CA LYS A 28 3.23 -16.57 38.18
C LYS A 28 2.40 -17.83 37.97
N GLY A 29 2.74 -18.87 38.74
CA GLY A 29 2.10 -20.16 38.72
C GLY A 29 0.70 -20.13 39.32
N GLY A 30 -0.12 -21.05 38.83
CA GLY A 30 -1.38 -21.46 39.42
C GLY A 30 -1.67 -22.88 38.96
N LYS A 31 -1.49 -23.86 39.85
CA LYS A 31 -2.07 -25.21 39.70
C LYS A 31 -3.58 -25.11 39.86
N PRO A 32 -4.36 -25.82 39.04
CA PRO A 32 -5.58 -26.43 39.54
C PRO A 32 -5.59 -27.94 39.36
N ARG A 33 -6.27 -28.57 40.32
CA ARG A 33 -6.47 -30.00 40.54
C ARG A 33 -7.12 -30.72 39.36
N ALA A 34 -6.75 -31.99 39.21
CA ALA A 34 -7.49 -32.97 38.41
C ALA A 34 -8.90 -33.21 38.98
N PRO A 35 -9.84 -33.59 38.10
CA PRO A 35 -10.74 -34.67 38.44
C PRO A 35 -10.79 -35.77 37.38
N MET A 36 -10.67 -36.99 37.91
CA MET A 36 -11.32 -38.25 37.56
C MET A 36 -11.79 -38.54 36.13
N ALA A 37 -11.35 -39.72 35.69
CA ALA A 37 -11.74 -40.44 34.51
C ALA A 37 -13.25 -40.71 34.39
N THR A 38 -13.76 -40.58 33.16
CA THR A 38 -14.86 -41.39 32.67
C THR A 38 -14.41 -42.09 31.38
N LYS A 39 -14.56 -43.43 31.38
CA LYS A 39 -14.46 -44.29 30.21
C LYS A 39 -15.66 -43.99 29.29
N GLY A 40 -15.42 -43.93 27.98
CA GLY A 40 -16.49 -43.90 26.98
C GLY A 40 -16.03 -43.44 25.61
N ASP A 41 -15.82 -44.42 24.73
CA ASP A 41 -16.03 -44.37 23.28
C ASP A 41 -15.06 -43.62 22.35
N SER A 42 -14.31 -44.46 21.63
CA SER A 42 -14.41 -44.61 20.18
C SER A 42 -13.98 -43.43 19.30
N SER A 43 -12.73 -43.54 18.82
CA SER A 43 -12.32 -43.24 17.45
C SER A 43 -12.63 -41.83 16.91
N ALA A 44 -11.93 -40.83 17.42
CA ALA A 44 -11.71 -39.58 16.69
C ALA A 44 -10.20 -39.38 16.48
N LYS A 45 -9.64 -40.04 15.45
CA LYS A 45 -8.35 -39.64 14.87
C LYS A 45 -8.51 -38.24 14.23
N ARG A 46 -8.47 -37.17 15.03
CA ARG A 46 -8.13 -35.83 14.52
C ARG A 46 -6.62 -35.76 14.36
N VAL A 47 -6.14 -36.26 13.22
CA VAL A 47 -4.84 -35.83 12.73
C VAL A 47 -5.02 -34.41 12.22
N ALA A 48 -4.78 -33.43 13.09
CA ALA A 48 -4.63 -32.04 12.69
C ALA A 48 -3.34 -31.94 11.86
N TYR A 49 -3.44 -32.18 10.55
CA TYR A 49 -2.39 -31.76 9.64
C TYR A 49 -2.34 -30.24 9.71
N LYS A 50 -1.28 -29.70 10.31
CA LYS A 50 -0.79 -28.35 9.98
C LYS A 50 -0.43 -28.38 8.51
N THR A 51 -1.41 -28.18 7.63
CA THR A 51 -1.14 -27.94 6.22
C THR A 51 -0.35 -26.65 6.16
N SER A 52 0.95 -26.78 5.94
CA SER A 52 1.80 -25.64 5.60
C SER A 52 1.12 -24.89 4.46
N PRO A 53 1.07 -23.54 4.49
CA PRO A 53 0.49 -22.77 3.40
C PRO A 53 1.09 -23.25 2.08
N LEU A 54 0.24 -23.38 1.06
CA LEU A 54 0.72 -23.78 -0.26
C LEU A 54 1.84 -22.81 -0.69
N PRO A 55 2.83 -23.25 -1.49
CA PRO A 55 3.95 -22.39 -1.87
C PRO A 55 3.53 -21.04 -2.48
N ALA A 56 2.37 -20.99 -3.15
CA ALA A 56 1.79 -19.75 -3.66
C ALA A 56 1.36 -18.80 -2.53
N GLU A 57 0.59 -19.27 -1.56
CA GLU A 57 0.14 -18.49 -0.40
C GLU A 57 1.31 -17.94 0.41
N ARG A 58 2.34 -18.77 0.63
CA ARG A 58 3.57 -18.35 1.33
C ARG A 58 4.29 -17.23 0.59
N ASN A 59 4.41 -17.31 -0.73
CA ASN A 59 5.02 -16.26 -1.53
C ASN A 59 4.21 -14.96 -1.46
N CYS A 60 2.87 -15.04 -1.42
CA CYS A 60 2.04 -13.85 -1.42
C CYS A 60 2.06 -13.15 -0.04
N THR A 61 2.03 -13.92 1.05
CA THR A 61 2.24 -13.36 2.40
C THR A 61 3.61 -12.71 2.52
N ARG A 62 4.67 -13.33 1.99
CA ARG A 62 6.01 -12.73 1.96
C ARG A 62 6.04 -11.45 1.14
N GLY A 63 5.35 -11.43 -0.01
CA GLY A 63 5.21 -10.22 -0.84
C GLY A 63 4.55 -9.08 -0.10
N GLU A 64 3.47 -9.34 0.65
CA GLU A 64 2.78 -8.32 1.44
C GLU A 64 3.67 -7.79 2.57
N ILE A 65 4.34 -8.69 3.32
CA ILE A 65 5.29 -8.30 4.37
C ILE A 65 6.40 -7.43 3.79
N ALA A 66 6.98 -7.84 2.66
CA ALA A 66 8.03 -7.07 1.98
C ALA A 66 7.52 -5.71 1.48
N PHE A 67 6.28 -5.63 1.00
CA PHE A 67 5.68 -4.37 0.57
C PHE A 67 5.52 -3.40 1.74
N LEU A 68 4.94 -3.88 2.84
CA LEU A 68 4.70 -3.10 4.05
C LEU A 68 6.00 -2.68 4.76
N SER A 69 7.07 -3.46 4.64
CA SER A 69 8.38 -3.11 5.18
C SER A 69 9.21 -2.20 4.26
N GLY A 70 8.68 -1.80 3.09
CA GLY A 70 9.39 -0.99 2.12
C GLY A 70 10.44 -1.74 1.27
N ALA A 71 10.54 -3.07 1.41
CA ALA A 71 11.38 -3.92 0.58
C ALA A 71 10.74 -4.17 -0.81
N PHE A 72 10.52 -3.09 -1.56
CA PHE A 72 9.69 -3.10 -2.77
C PHE A 72 10.24 -3.98 -3.90
N ALA A 73 11.56 -4.09 -4.06
CA ALA A 73 12.15 -5.01 -5.05
C ALA A 73 11.85 -6.48 -4.72
N GLU A 74 11.91 -6.85 -3.44
CA GLU A 74 11.54 -8.19 -2.96
C GLU A 74 10.04 -8.43 -3.11
N ALA A 75 9.21 -7.44 -2.77
CA ALA A 75 7.77 -7.48 -2.94
C ALA A 75 7.38 -7.74 -4.40
N ALA A 76 7.96 -6.98 -5.34
CA ALA A 76 7.74 -7.17 -6.78
C ALA A 76 8.10 -8.60 -7.22
N ALA A 77 9.25 -9.13 -6.79
CA ALA A 77 9.64 -10.50 -7.11
C ALA A 77 8.69 -11.56 -6.53
N CYS A 78 8.16 -11.34 -5.33
CA CYS A 78 7.18 -12.22 -4.69
C CYS A 78 5.83 -12.21 -5.43
N PHE A 79 5.30 -11.03 -5.74
CA PHE A 79 4.04 -10.91 -6.46
C PHE A 79 4.13 -11.45 -7.90
N ALA A 80 5.26 -11.25 -8.58
CA ALA A 80 5.51 -11.87 -9.88
C ALA A 80 5.48 -13.41 -9.81
N ARG A 81 6.01 -14.01 -8.73
CA ARG A 81 5.90 -15.46 -8.48
C ARG A 81 4.45 -15.87 -8.24
N CYS A 82 3.70 -15.12 -7.43
CA CYS A 82 2.28 -15.38 -7.20
C CYS A 82 1.47 -15.36 -8.51
N ALA A 83 1.67 -14.35 -9.35
CA ALA A 83 1.00 -14.23 -10.64
C ALA A 83 1.28 -15.42 -11.57
N ARG A 84 2.53 -15.91 -11.62
CA ARG A 84 2.90 -17.10 -12.42
C ARG A 84 2.31 -18.41 -11.91
N MET A 85 2.14 -18.53 -10.59
CA MET A 85 1.59 -19.73 -9.95
C MET A 85 0.06 -19.73 -9.92
N ALA A 86 -0.57 -18.56 -10.01
CA ALA A 86 -2.01 -18.45 -10.11
C ALA A 86 -2.50 -19.12 -11.39
N ARG A 87 -3.59 -19.90 -11.29
CA ARG A 87 -4.31 -20.35 -12.47
C ARG A 87 -4.76 -19.12 -13.27
N PRO A 88 -5.01 -19.24 -14.59
CA PRO A 88 -5.65 -18.18 -15.35
C PRO A 88 -7.04 -17.86 -14.76
N SER A 89 -7.08 -16.92 -13.82
CA SER A 89 -8.27 -16.42 -13.16
C SER A 89 -8.16 -14.89 -13.01
N PRO A 90 -9.29 -14.19 -12.84
CA PRO A 90 -9.31 -12.78 -12.49
C PRO A 90 -8.40 -12.42 -11.31
N ASP A 91 -8.23 -13.33 -10.34
CA ASP A 91 -7.45 -13.07 -9.13
C ASP A 91 -5.97 -12.80 -9.41
N ARG A 92 -5.44 -13.31 -10.53
CA ARG A 92 -4.06 -13.06 -10.94
C ARG A 92 -3.76 -11.56 -11.10
N PHE A 93 -4.77 -10.76 -11.45
CA PHE A 93 -4.62 -9.32 -11.64
C PHE A 93 -4.41 -8.57 -10.32
N HIS A 94 -4.84 -9.13 -9.18
CA HIS A 94 -4.45 -8.58 -7.88
C HIS A 94 -2.94 -8.67 -7.66
N PHE A 95 -2.28 -9.74 -8.11
CA PHE A 95 -0.83 -9.85 -8.04
C PHE A 95 -0.13 -8.92 -9.03
N HIS A 96 -0.64 -8.77 -10.25
CA HIS A 96 -0.12 -7.77 -11.20
C HIS A 96 -0.22 -6.36 -10.62
N PHE A 97 -1.34 -6.02 -10.00
CA PHE A 97 -1.53 -4.72 -9.35
C PHE A 97 -0.49 -4.49 -8.26
N ARG A 98 -0.32 -5.43 -7.32
CA ARG A 98 0.67 -5.32 -6.23
C ARG A 98 2.12 -5.30 -6.73
N GLU A 99 2.43 -6.09 -7.74
CA GLU A 99 3.72 -6.05 -8.42
C GLU A 99 3.96 -4.68 -9.04
N ALA A 100 2.98 -4.11 -9.73
CA ALA A 100 3.08 -2.80 -10.36
C ALA A 100 3.35 -1.70 -9.34
N LEU A 101 2.61 -1.68 -8.22
CA LEU A 101 2.85 -0.70 -7.15
C LEU A 101 4.26 -0.82 -6.59
N SER A 102 4.72 -2.05 -6.35
CA SER A 102 6.07 -2.33 -5.87
C SER A 102 7.13 -1.83 -6.86
N ARG A 103 6.93 -2.06 -8.17
CA ARG A 103 7.83 -1.60 -9.24
C ARG A 103 7.84 -0.09 -9.38
N ALA A 104 6.69 0.57 -9.29
CA ALA A 104 6.60 2.02 -9.32
C ALA A 104 7.40 2.67 -8.17
N ARG A 105 7.38 2.07 -6.97
CA ARG A 105 8.15 2.56 -5.81
C ARG A 105 9.67 2.49 -5.99
N ILE A 106 10.18 1.65 -6.88
CA ILE A 106 11.61 1.54 -7.21
C ILE A 106 11.95 2.21 -8.55
N GLY A 107 11.04 2.98 -9.13
CA GLY A 107 11.25 3.72 -10.38
C GLY A 107 11.18 2.87 -11.65
N GLU A 108 10.75 1.60 -11.58
CA GLU A 108 10.54 0.76 -12.75
C GLU A 108 9.19 1.06 -13.43
N PHE A 109 9.00 2.31 -13.87
CA PHE A 109 7.71 2.83 -14.33
C PHE A 109 7.17 2.11 -15.57
N ASP A 110 8.01 1.75 -16.54
CA ASP A 110 7.56 1.05 -17.76
C ASP A 110 6.93 -0.31 -17.44
N ARG A 111 7.55 -1.08 -16.53
CA ARG A 111 7.02 -2.38 -16.11
C ARG A 111 5.76 -2.22 -15.26
N ALA A 112 5.74 -1.23 -14.36
CA ALA A 112 4.57 -0.94 -13.56
C ALA A 112 3.37 -0.57 -14.46
N ARG A 113 3.59 0.29 -15.46
CA ARG A 113 2.60 0.69 -16.45
C ARG A 113 2.03 -0.50 -17.20
N ALA A 114 2.89 -1.35 -17.77
CA ALA A 114 2.46 -2.53 -18.52
C ALA A 114 1.58 -3.48 -17.67
N LEU A 115 1.90 -3.65 -16.39
CA LEU A 115 1.12 -4.47 -15.47
C LEU A 115 -0.24 -3.86 -15.13
N LEU A 116 -0.32 -2.54 -14.95
CA LEU A 116 -1.58 -1.82 -14.68
C LEU A 116 -2.48 -1.77 -15.91
N GLU A 117 -1.92 -1.51 -17.09
CA GLU A 117 -2.65 -1.49 -18.36
C GLU A 117 -3.22 -2.86 -18.73
N ALA A 118 -2.59 -3.95 -18.26
CA ALA A 118 -3.11 -5.30 -18.45
C ALA A 118 -4.37 -5.60 -17.64
N ILE A 119 -4.75 -4.77 -16.65
CA ILE A 119 -5.92 -5.01 -15.79
C ILE A 119 -7.21 -4.69 -16.58
N PRO A 120 -8.05 -5.70 -16.88
CA PRO A 120 -9.16 -5.51 -17.79
C PRO A 120 -10.27 -4.66 -17.18
N PRO A 121 -11.00 -3.89 -17.98
CA PRO A 121 -12.09 -3.02 -17.51
C PRO A 121 -13.26 -3.79 -16.89
N THR A 122 -13.37 -5.10 -17.14
CA THR A 122 -14.36 -5.98 -16.51
C THR A 122 -14.12 -6.15 -15.00
N LEU A 123 -12.93 -5.86 -14.48
CA LEU A 123 -12.64 -5.85 -13.05
C LEU A 123 -12.98 -4.49 -12.45
N THR A 124 -14.28 -4.24 -12.30
CA THR A 124 -14.85 -2.93 -11.92
C THR A 124 -14.30 -2.32 -10.62
N ARG A 125 -13.77 -3.14 -9.70
CA ARG A 125 -13.10 -2.66 -8.47
C ARG A 125 -11.62 -2.33 -8.69
N LEU A 126 -10.93 -3.12 -9.50
CA LEU A 126 -9.47 -3.03 -9.65
C LEU A 126 -9.06 -2.07 -10.77
N HIS A 127 -9.85 -2.00 -11.84
CA HIS A 127 -9.55 -1.21 -13.01
C HIS A 127 -9.51 0.31 -12.73
N PRO A 128 -10.47 0.92 -11.99
CA PRO A 128 -10.36 2.33 -11.60
C PRO A 128 -9.10 2.63 -10.77
N LEU A 129 -8.74 1.74 -9.85
CA LEU A 129 -7.52 1.87 -9.05
C LEU A 129 -6.27 1.76 -9.91
N ALA A 130 -6.27 0.86 -10.90
CA ALA A 130 -5.16 0.75 -11.84
C ALA A 130 -4.96 2.04 -12.64
N ARG A 131 -6.06 2.62 -13.13
CA ARG A 131 -6.04 3.93 -13.81
C ARG A 131 -5.56 5.05 -12.88
N PHE A 132 -5.97 5.04 -11.61
CA PHE A 132 -5.50 6.01 -10.62
C PHE A 132 -3.97 5.93 -10.44
N HIS A 133 -3.41 4.73 -10.26
CA HIS A 133 -1.95 4.56 -10.12
C HIS A 133 -1.18 4.83 -11.43
N LEU A 134 -1.79 4.64 -12.60
CA LEU A 134 -1.21 5.09 -13.87
C LEU A 134 -1.04 6.61 -13.92
N ALA A 135 -2.00 7.37 -13.35
CA ALA A 135 -1.89 8.81 -13.21
C ALA A 135 -0.80 9.22 -12.19
N GLU A 136 -0.67 8.50 -11.07
CA GLU A 136 0.43 8.72 -10.12
C GLU A 136 1.81 8.46 -10.75
N ILE A 137 1.94 7.44 -11.60
CA ILE A 137 3.18 7.21 -12.35
C ILE A 137 3.49 8.39 -13.29
N LEU A 138 2.47 8.99 -13.93
CA LEU A 138 2.68 10.19 -14.75
C LEU A 138 3.19 11.37 -13.92
N LEU A 139 2.71 11.56 -12.68
CA LEU A 139 3.26 12.57 -11.77
C LEU A 139 4.73 12.29 -11.43
N ALA A 140 5.05 11.04 -11.07
CA ALA A 140 6.41 10.64 -10.71
C ALA A 140 7.42 10.81 -11.88
N GLU A 141 6.94 10.70 -13.12
CA GLU A 141 7.72 10.96 -14.34
C GLU A 141 7.80 12.46 -14.70
N GLY A 142 7.22 13.36 -13.91
CA GLY A 142 7.17 14.80 -14.18
C GLY A 142 6.21 15.20 -15.31
N LYS A 143 5.35 14.28 -15.77
CA LYS A 143 4.36 14.52 -16.83
C LYS A 143 3.06 15.11 -16.25
N THR A 144 3.20 16.17 -15.44
CA THR A 144 2.13 16.73 -14.60
C THR A 144 0.86 17.06 -15.37
N ALA A 145 0.95 17.74 -16.52
CA ALA A 145 -0.22 18.09 -17.32
C ALA A 145 -1.02 16.86 -17.78
N ARG A 146 -0.33 15.76 -18.14
CA ARG A 146 -0.99 14.50 -18.53
C ARG A 146 -1.61 13.80 -17.32
N ALA A 147 -0.94 13.84 -16.17
CA ALA A 147 -1.46 13.28 -14.94
C ALA A 147 -2.75 13.97 -14.49
N ILE A 148 -2.80 15.31 -14.55
CA ILE A 148 -4.00 16.11 -14.25
C ILE A 148 -5.18 15.61 -15.08
N LEU A 149 -5.03 15.51 -16.40
CA LEU A 149 -6.09 15.02 -17.29
C LEU A 149 -6.56 13.62 -16.89
N ALA A 150 -5.63 12.70 -16.59
CA ALA A 150 -5.96 11.35 -16.16
C ALA A 150 -6.72 11.31 -14.82
N PHE A 151 -6.40 12.19 -13.86
CA PHE A 151 -7.12 12.30 -12.60
C PHE A 151 -8.52 12.88 -12.79
N HIS A 152 -8.73 13.85 -13.68
CA HIS A 152 -10.07 14.38 -13.97
C HIS A 152 -11.02 13.30 -14.47
N GLU A 153 -10.55 12.40 -15.33
CA GLU A 153 -11.36 11.28 -15.82
C GLU A 153 -11.80 10.32 -14.69
N LEU A 154 -11.19 10.40 -13.51
CA LEU A 154 -11.42 9.52 -12.38
C LEU A 154 -12.19 10.17 -11.23
N ILE A 155 -12.44 11.49 -11.28
CA ILE A 155 -12.93 12.27 -10.12
C ILE A 155 -14.27 11.77 -9.56
N ASP A 156 -15.14 11.29 -10.45
CA ASP A 156 -16.47 10.76 -10.11
C ASP A 156 -16.54 9.23 -10.21
N THR A 157 -15.39 8.56 -10.39
CA THR A 157 -15.36 7.10 -10.56
C THR A 157 -15.46 6.38 -9.21
N PRO A 158 -16.47 5.52 -8.99
CA PRO A 158 -16.61 4.78 -7.74
C PRO A 158 -15.39 3.89 -7.45
N GLY A 159 -14.96 3.88 -6.17
CA GLY A 159 -13.83 3.07 -5.72
C GLY A 159 -12.45 3.72 -5.91
N VAL A 160 -12.38 4.91 -6.50
CA VAL A 160 -11.16 5.74 -6.52
C VAL A 160 -11.11 6.56 -5.22
N PRO A 161 -9.94 6.68 -4.55
CA PRO A 161 -9.82 7.43 -3.31
C PRO A 161 -9.96 8.94 -3.56
N ARG A 162 -11.18 9.46 -3.50
CA ARG A 162 -11.52 10.84 -3.89
C ARG A 162 -10.64 11.89 -3.21
N CYS A 163 -10.43 11.80 -1.89
CA CYS A 163 -9.61 12.80 -1.21
C CYS A 163 -8.15 12.77 -1.68
N ILE A 164 -7.58 11.59 -1.93
CA ILE A 164 -6.19 11.49 -2.45
C ILE A 164 -6.14 12.04 -3.89
N LEU A 165 -7.13 11.74 -4.71
CA LEU A 165 -7.24 12.27 -6.07
C LEU A 165 -7.32 13.80 -6.09
N LEU A 166 -8.14 14.40 -5.22
CA LEU A 166 -8.24 15.86 -5.11
C LEU A 166 -6.93 16.50 -4.64
N THR A 167 -6.18 15.84 -3.73
CA THR A 167 -4.83 16.27 -3.35
C THR A 167 -3.90 16.29 -4.57
N HIS A 168 -3.87 15.21 -5.36
CA HIS A 168 -3.06 15.15 -6.58
C HIS A 168 -3.44 16.21 -7.61
N LEU A 169 -4.74 16.51 -7.77
CA LEU A 169 -5.19 17.61 -8.64
C LEU A 169 -4.74 18.96 -8.12
N ALA A 170 -4.88 19.23 -6.82
CA ALA A 170 -4.45 20.48 -6.21
C ALA A 170 -2.94 20.72 -6.38
N GLU A 171 -2.12 19.71 -6.10
CA GLU A 171 -0.66 19.75 -6.25
C GLU A 171 -0.26 19.85 -7.73
N GLY A 172 -0.92 19.10 -8.61
CA GLY A 172 -0.69 19.15 -10.04
C GLY A 172 -0.94 20.54 -10.62
N TYR A 173 -2.06 21.17 -10.25
CA TYR A 173 -2.39 22.52 -10.71
C TYR A 173 -1.43 23.59 -10.18
N GLU A 174 -0.95 23.45 -8.95
CA GLU A 174 0.10 24.33 -8.43
C GLU A 174 1.41 24.19 -9.22
N ALA A 175 1.81 22.96 -9.53
CA ALA A 175 3.03 22.67 -10.28
C ALA A 175 3.00 23.20 -11.73
N VAL A 176 1.82 23.33 -12.35
CA VAL A 176 1.67 23.95 -13.68
C VAL A 176 1.41 25.45 -13.63
N GLY A 177 1.45 26.06 -12.44
CA GLY A 177 1.28 27.51 -12.27
C GLY A 177 -0.16 28.00 -12.33
N ASP A 178 -1.15 27.15 -12.03
CA ASP A 178 -2.57 27.51 -11.90
C ASP A 178 -3.01 27.45 -10.42
N PRO A 179 -2.68 28.48 -9.62
CA PRO A 179 -2.99 28.50 -8.20
C PRO A 179 -4.50 28.60 -7.92
N TRP A 180 -5.29 29.12 -8.86
CA TRP A 180 -6.74 29.27 -8.70
C TRP A 180 -7.43 27.91 -8.73
N LYS A 181 -7.13 27.08 -9.72
CA LYS A 181 -7.64 25.70 -9.75
C LYS A 181 -7.12 24.88 -8.58
N SER A 182 -5.85 25.07 -8.20
CA SER A 182 -5.31 24.42 -7.00
C SER A 182 -6.14 24.76 -5.75
N ALA A 183 -6.45 26.05 -5.54
CA ALA A 183 -7.29 26.50 -4.44
C ALA A 183 -8.71 25.93 -4.50
N GLU A 184 -9.31 25.82 -5.68
CA GLU A 184 -10.62 25.19 -5.89
C GLU A 184 -10.63 23.74 -5.38
N TYR A 185 -9.64 22.92 -5.77
CA TYR A 185 -9.54 21.53 -5.30
C TYR A 185 -9.25 21.43 -3.80
N ARG A 186 -8.47 22.35 -3.24
CA ARG A 186 -8.25 22.45 -1.80
C ARG A 186 -9.52 22.79 -1.03
N GLU A 187 -10.41 23.59 -1.60
CA GLU A 187 -11.72 23.84 -1.02
C GLU A 187 -12.57 22.56 -1.01
N GLN A 188 -12.59 21.83 -2.13
CA GLN A 188 -13.30 20.55 -2.20
C GLN A 188 -12.75 19.49 -1.24
N LEU A 189 -11.46 19.55 -0.89
CA LEU A 189 -10.86 18.69 0.13
C LEU A 189 -11.46 18.94 1.52
N ARG A 190 -11.87 20.17 1.85
CA ARG A 190 -12.47 20.49 3.16
C ARG A 190 -13.80 19.79 3.39
N SER A 191 -14.55 19.55 2.32
CA SER A 191 -15.80 18.80 2.34
C SER A 191 -15.59 17.30 2.10
N CYS A 192 -14.36 16.87 1.78
CA CYS A 192 -14.04 15.47 1.55
C CYS A 192 -14.03 14.73 2.89
N ARG A 193 -15.07 13.92 3.13
CA ARG A 193 -15.03 12.95 4.21
C ARG A 193 -14.06 11.85 3.79
N VAL A 194 -13.14 11.48 4.68
CA VAL A 194 -12.36 10.27 4.51
C VAL A 194 -13.35 9.11 4.53
N GLU A 195 -13.74 8.65 3.34
CA GLU A 195 -14.47 7.41 3.24
C GLU A 195 -13.52 6.34 3.77
N THR A 196 -13.85 5.76 4.93
CA THR A 196 -13.26 4.51 5.40
C THR A 196 -13.76 3.40 4.48
N THR A 197 -13.49 3.51 3.19
CA THR A 197 -13.48 2.35 2.32
C THR A 197 -12.45 1.42 2.92
N THR A 198 -12.79 0.14 2.97
CA THR A 198 -12.00 -0.98 3.51
C THR A 198 -10.73 -1.16 2.66
N PHE A 199 -9.88 -0.16 2.70
CA PHE A 199 -8.66 0.00 1.90
C PHE A 199 -7.41 -0.08 2.81
N GLY A 200 -7.62 -0.07 4.14
CA GLY A 200 -6.62 -0.32 5.19
C GLY A 200 -6.06 -1.74 5.23
N SER A 201 -5.96 -2.40 4.08
CA SER A 201 -5.20 -3.64 3.92
C SER A 201 -4.42 -3.68 2.59
N ILE A 202 -4.52 -2.64 1.74
CA ILE A 202 -3.86 -2.63 0.42
C ILE A 202 -2.93 -1.43 0.20
N SER A 203 -3.13 -0.28 0.85
CA SER A 203 -2.39 0.94 0.52
C SER A 203 -1.65 1.66 1.64
N ASP A 204 -1.49 1.08 2.83
CA ASP A 204 -0.87 1.76 3.98
C ASP A 204 0.67 1.86 3.88
N GLY A 205 1.16 2.28 2.71
CA GLY A 205 2.51 2.79 2.48
C GLY A 205 2.55 4.28 2.13
N HIS A 206 1.44 5.02 2.26
CA HIS A 206 1.37 6.48 2.00
C HIS A 206 1.27 7.36 3.26
N ALA A 207 1.30 6.78 4.47
CA ALA A 207 1.04 7.53 5.70
C ALA A 207 2.19 8.45 6.21
N ASN A 208 3.30 8.63 5.47
CA ASN A 208 4.48 9.35 6.00
C ASN A 208 4.82 10.71 5.36
N HIS A 209 3.94 11.34 4.57
CA HIS A 209 4.25 12.64 3.95
C HIS A 209 3.30 13.81 4.27
N ALA A 210 2.38 13.68 5.22
CA ALA A 210 1.45 14.78 5.57
C ALA A 210 1.49 15.21 7.05
N ALA A 211 2.63 15.10 7.71
CA ALA A 211 2.80 15.62 9.07
C ALA A 211 4.16 16.31 9.25
N ILE A 212 4.37 17.43 8.55
CA ILE A 212 5.17 18.58 9.00
C ILE A 212 4.50 19.85 8.47
#